data_AF-A0A7S2JZ39-F1
#
_entry.id   AF-A0A7S2JZ39-F1
#
_cell.length_a   1.000
_cell.length_b   1.000
_cell.length_c   1.000
_cell.angle_alpha   90.00
_cell.angle_beta   90.00
_cell.angle_gamma   90.00
#
_symmetry.space_group_name_H-M   'P 1'
#
loop_
_entity.id
_entity.type
_entity.pdbx_description
1 polymer ?
#
loop_
_entity_poly.entity_id
_entity_poly.type
_entity_poly.pdbx_seq_one_letter_code
_entity_poly.pdbx_strand_id
1 'polypeptide(L)'
;MKRGVSVSTMLHAGGRILRVRADSLTISEQEKLYNLSKPVREHHRFLSHCWNSSGWRKAIALVLDHLGLPAFLAAIAVALTVHIAQNYVLFPKASLFVVHATYFHTDLQISFWEVGLGEGAALCFVFFGHYLFRGTYYFLDCASIHQTNRELKLAGIANIP
;
A
#
# COMPACT_ATOMS: atom_id res chain seq x y z
N MET A 1 4.47 26.88 0.49
CA MET A 1 3.70 26.06 -0.47
C MET A 1 3.71 24.62 0.02
N LYS A 2 2.55 24.03 0.31
CA LYS A 2 2.46 22.64 0.77
C LYS A 2 2.72 21.68 -0.39
N ARG A 3 3.62 20.71 -0.20
CA ARG A 3 3.95 19.69 -1.20
C ARG A 3 3.75 18.30 -0.64
N GLY A 4 3.26 17.39 -1.46
CA GLY A 4 3.01 16.00 -1.08
C GLY A 4 3.35 15.03 -2.20
N VAL A 5 3.61 13.78 -1.82
CA VAL A 5 3.85 12.67 -2.74
C VAL A 5 2.61 11.80 -2.76
N SER A 6 2.17 11.36 -3.95
CA SER A 6 1.02 10.47 -4.04
C SER A 6 1.35 9.10 -3.46
N VAL A 7 0.37 8.41 -2.85
CA VAL A 7 0.56 7.05 -2.33
C VAL A 7 1.04 6.09 -3.43
N SER A 8 0.54 6.25 -4.65
CA SER A 8 0.99 5.46 -5.80
C SER A 8 2.49 5.65 -6.06
N THR A 9 2.98 6.89 -6.09
CA THR A 9 4.42 7.18 -6.22
C THR A 9 5.22 6.68 -5.02
N MET A 10 4.65 6.76 -3.80
CA MET A 10 5.33 6.28 -2.60
C MET A 10 5.52 4.78 -2.58
N LEU A 11 4.54 4.00 -3.04
CA LEU A 11 4.57 2.54 -3.03
C LEU A 11 5.18 1.93 -4.31
N HIS A 12 5.33 2.73 -5.36
CA HIS A 12 5.96 2.30 -6.60
C HIS A 12 7.35 1.65 -6.37
N ALA A 13 7.63 0.60 -7.15
CA ALA A 13 8.86 -0.21 -7.05
C ALA A 13 9.14 -0.68 -5.60
N GLY A 14 8.11 -1.15 -4.89
CA GLY A 14 8.23 -1.67 -3.53
C GLY A 14 8.68 -0.60 -2.54
N GLY A 15 8.11 0.60 -2.65
CA GLY A 15 8.45 1.72 -1.77
C GLY A 15 9.88 2.22 -1.92
N ARG A 16 10.43 2.24 -3.14
CA ARG A 16 11.84 2.64 -3.37
C ARG A 16 12.17 4.00 -2.75
N ILE A 17 11.27 4.97 -2.84
CA ILE A 17 11.47 6.32 -2.27
C ILE A 17 11.67 6.29 -0.74
N LEU A 18 11.05 5.32 -0.05
CA LEU A 18 11.16 5.13 1.39
C LEU A 18 12.45 4.42 1.81
N ARG A 19 13.20 3.88 0.84
CA ARG A 19 14.42 3.09 1.08
C ARG A 19 15.70 3.84 0.71
N VAL A 20 15.59 5.03 0.12
CA VAL A 20 16.72 5.84 -0.34
C VAL A 20 17.09 6.88 0.72
N ARG A 21 18.40 7.01 0.99
CA ARG A 21 19.00 8.02 1.85
C ARG A 21 19.27 9.33 1.11
N ALA A 22 18.42 10.34 1.33
CA ALA A 22 18.46 11.59 0.57
C ALA A 22 19.76 12.39 0.78
N ASP A 23 20.34 12.32 1.97
CA ASP A 23 21.64 12.91 2.32
C ASP A 23 22.81 12.29 1.55
N SER A 24 22.71 11.01 1.19
CA SER A 24 23.73 10.30 0.40
C SER A 24 23.62 10.50 -1.12
N LEU A 25 22.54 11.13 -1.59
CA LEU A 25 22.29 11.33 -3.01
C LEU A 25 23.08 12.52 -3.58
N THR A 26 23.37 12.46 -4.88
CA THR A 26 23.89 13.63 -5.61
C THR A 26 22.85 14.75 -5.68
N ILE A 27 23.30 15.99 -5.93
CA ILE A 27 22.40 17.16 -6.05
C ILE A 27 21.29 16.92 -7.08
N SER A 28 21.63 16.36 -8.24
CA SER A 28 20.66 16.06 -9.31
C SER A 28 19.63 15.03 -8.87
N GLU A 29 20.04 14.02 -8.10
CA GLU A 29 19.12 12.99 -7.58
C GLU A 29 18.24 13.52 -6.45
N GLN A 30 18.75 14.41 -5.59
CA GLN A 30 17.95 15.12 -4.60
C GLN A 30 16.88 16.00 -5.26
N GLU A 31 17.21 16.65 -6.37
CA GLU A 31 16.25 17.43 -7.15
C GLU A 31 15.19 16.53 -7.81
N LYS A 32 15.59 15.39 -8.37
CA LYS A 32 14.65 14.37 -8.87
C LYS A 32 13.71 13.89 -7.76
N LEU A 33 14.23 13.64 -6.56
CA LEU A 33 13.45 13.25 -5.39
C LEU A 33 12.42 14.33 -5.02
N TYR A 34 12.84 15.60 -5.01
CA TYR A 34 11.96 16.73 -4.76
C TYR A 34 10.84 16.86 -5.82
N ASN A 35 11.17 16.62 -7.09
CA ASN A 35 10.25 16.69 -8.22
C ASN A 35 9.19 15.57 -8.22
N LEU A 36 9.37 14.51 -7.42
CA LEU A 36 8.32 13.50 -7.19
C LEU A 36 7.17 14.04 -6.34
N SER A 37 7.42 15.04 -5.50
CA SER A 37 6.37 15.74 -4.78
C SER A 37 5.68 16.76 -5.70
N LYS A 38 4.41 17.04 -5.45
CA LYS A 38 3.64 18.07 -6.16
C LYS A 38 2.99 19.03 -5.15
N PRO A 39 2.68 20.28 -5.55
CA PRO A 39 1.87 21.15 -4.72
C PRO A 39 0.51 20.53 -4.44
N VAL A 40 0.09 20.54 -3.17
CA VAL A 40 -1.18 19.97 -2.72
C VAL A 40 -1.92 20.94 -1.83
N ARG A 41 -3.26 20.88 -1.83
CA ARG A 41 -4.09 21.67 -0.93
C ARG A 41 -4.02 21.15 0.51
N GLU A 42 -4.01 19.82 0.64
CA GLU A 42 -4.01 19.13 1.94
C GLU A 42 -3.15 17.86 1.90
N HIS A 43 -2.69 17.47 3.08
CA HIS A 43 -2.00 16.21 3.32
C HIS A 43 -2.94 15.28 4.06
N HIS A 44 -3.03 14.04 3.61
CA HIS A 44 -3.86 13.03 4.29
C HIS A 44 -3.14 12.45 5.50
N ARG A 45 -1.81 12.33 5.39
CA ARG A 45 -0.92 11.81 6.43
C ARG A 45 0.44 12.48 6.34
N PHE A 46 1.15 12.44 7.47
CA PHE A 46 2.54 12.84 7.59
C PHE A 46 3.42 11.61 7.81
N LEU A 47 4.48 11.48 7.02
CA LEU A 47 5.49 10.44 7.18
C LEU A 47 6.86 11.08 7.35
N SER A 48 7.36 11.13 8.59
CA SER A 48 8.74 11.53 8.84
C SER A 48 9.69 10.42 8.44
N HIS A 49 10.72 10.79 7.68
CA HIS A 49 11.77 9.89 7.31
C HIS A 49 12.88 9.89 8.38
N CYS A 50 12.69 9.12 9.45
CA CYS A 50 13.80 8.81 10.34
C CYS A 50 14.74 7.79 9.66
N TRP A 51 15.99 8.19 9.40
CA TRP A 51 17.02 7.38 8.72
C TRP A 51 17.46 6.13 9.49
N ASN A 52 17.18 6.09 10.79
CA ASN A 52 17.50 4.96 11.65
C ASN A 52 16.52 3.78 11.48
N SER A 53 15.33 4.05 10.92
CA SER A 53 14.32 3.01 10.70
C SER A 53 14.40 2.45 9.27
N SER A 54 14.33 1.12 9.14
CA SER A 54 14.44 0.48 7.82
C SER A 54 13.32 0.91 6.88
N GLY A 55 13.67 1.35 5.68
CA GLY A 55 12.69 1.78 4.67
C GLY A 55 11.69 0.70 4.28
N TRP A 56 12.10 -0.58 4.30
CA TRP A 56 11.19 -1.71 4.03
C TRP A 56 10.07 -1.83 5.05
N ARG A 57 10.34 -1.63 6.35
CA ARG A 57 9.28 -1.64 7.38
C ARG A 57 8.28 -0.50 7.15
N LYS A 58 8.74 0.68 6.72
CA LYS A 58 7.84 1.79 6.36
C LYS A 58 6.97 1.44 5.15
N ALA A 59 7.56 0.84 4.12
CA ALA A 59 6.84 0.42 2.94
C ALA A 59 5.78 -0.64 3.27
N ILE A 60 6.12 -1.68 4.04
CA ILE A 60 5.18 -2.71 4.49
C ILE A 60 4.08 -2.09 5.35
N ALA A 61 4.42 -1.25 6.32
CA ALA A 61 3.43 -0.57 7.15
C ALA A 61 2.46 0.27 6.30
N LEU A 62 2.96 0.97 5.29
CA LEU A 62 2.14 1.76 4.39
C LEU A 62 1.23 0.88 3.50
N VAL A 63 1.74 -0.24 3.00
CA VAL A 63 0.92 -1.22 2.26
C VAL A 63 -0.18 -1.77 3.16
N LEU A 64 0.12 -2.18 4.38
CA LEU A 64 -0.87 -2.75 5.30
C LEU A 64 -1.92 -1.72 5.73
N ASP A 65 -1.50 -0.49 6.04
CA ASP A 65 -2.40 0.61 6.43
C ASP A 65 -3.38 0.98 5.31
N HIS A 66 -2.91 1.09 4.06
CA HIS A 66 -3.74 1.54 2.94
C HIS A 66 -4.46 0.42 2.20
N LEU A 67 -3.81 -0.73 2.04
CA LEU A 67 -4.26 -1.81 1.17
C LEU A 67 -4.70 -3.04 1.95
N GLY A 68 -4.43 -3.13 3.26
CA GLY A 68 -4.79 -4.28 4.08
C GLY A 68 -6.29 -4.55 4.11
N LEU A 69 -7.11 -3.54 4.42
CA LEU A 69 -8.56 -3.70 4.42
C LEU A 69 -9.13 -3.97 3.01
N PRO A 70 -8.78 -3.21 1.96
CA PRO A 70 -9.20 -3.55 0.59
C PRO A 70 -8.79 -4.95 0.14
N ALA A 71 -7.56 -5.39 0.43
CA ALA A 71 -7.08 -6.73 0.09
C ALA A 71 -7.86 -7.81 0.83
N PHE A 72 -8.16 -7.60 2.12
CA PHE A 72 -8.98 -8.52 2.90
C PHE A 72 -10.41 -8.63 2.36
N LEU A 73 -11.04 -7.50 2.03
CA LEU A 73 -12.39 -7.48 1.45
C LEU A 73 -12.42 -8.15 0.07
N ALA A 74 -11.39 -7.91 -0.76
CA ALA A 74 -11.26 -8.57 -2.05
C ALA A 74 -11.11 -10.10 -1.91
N ALA A 75 -10.30 -10.55 -0.95
CA ALA A 75 -10.12 -11.97 -0.67
C ALA A 75 -11.44 -12.65 -0.27
N ILE A 76 -12.19 -12.04 0.65
CA ILE A 76 -13.50 -12.54 1.08
C ILE A 76 -14.48 -12.55 -0.08
N ALA A 77 -14.58 -11.45 -0.84
CA ALA A 77 -15.52 -11.36 -1.94
C ALA A 77 -15.26 -12.43 -3.01
N VAL A 78 -14.00 -12.66 -3.36
CA VAL A 78 -13.62 -13.70 -4.33
C VAL A 78 -13.87 -15.10 -3.77
N ALA A 79 -13.44 -15.38 -2.53
CA ALA A 79 -13.66 -16.69 -1.91
C ALA A 79 -15.15 -17.03 -1.80
N LEU A 80 -16.00 -16.10 -1.36
CA LEU A 80 -17.45 -16.28 -1.31
C LEU A 80 -18.06 -16.48 -2.71
N THR A 81 -17.60 -15.73 -3.71
CA THR A 81 -18.07 -15.90 -5.09
C THR A 81 -17.76 -17.30 -5.62
N VAL A 82 -16.54 -17.79 -5.37
CA VAL A 82 -16.13 -19.15 -5.75
C VAL A 82 -16.96 -20.19 -4.99
N HIS A 83 -17.18 -20.00 -3.69
CA HIS A 83 -18.01 -20.89 -2.87
C HIS A 83 -19.43 -21.02 -3.43
N ILE A 84 -20.07 -19.88 -3.73
CA ILE A 84 -21.41 -19.85 -4.33
C ILE A 84 -21.36 -20.55 -5.69
N ALA A 85 -20.39 -20.20 -6.55
CA ALA A 85 -20.25 -20.81 -7.86
C ALA A 85 -20.12 -22.34 -7.76
N GLN A 86 -19.32 -22.89 -6.85
CA GLN A 86 -19.15 -24.33 -6.66
C GLN A 86 -20.40 -25.07 -6.16
N ASN A 87 -21.33 -24.37 -5.52
CA ASN A 87 -22.58 -24.97 -5.04
C ASN A 87 -23.71 -24.89 -6.08
N TYR A 88 -23.65 -23.96 -7.03
CA TYR A 88 -24.73 -23.74 -8.01
C TYR A 88 -24.34 -24.03 -9.46
N VAL A 89 -23.05 -24.01 -9.78
CA VAL A 89 -22.49 -24.29 -11.10
C VAL A 89 -21.51 -25.45 -10.89
N LEU A 90 -21.63 -26.53 -11.66
CA LEU A 90 -20.88 -27.79 -11.51
C LEU A 90 -19.35 -27.64 -11.64
N PHE A 91 -18.72 -26.88 -10.74
CA PHE A 91 -17.29 -26.74 -10.61
C PHE A 91 -16.76 -27.86 -9.73
N PRO A 92 -15.61 -28.45 -10.09
CA PRO A 92 -15.00 -29.48 -9.26
C PRO A 92 -14.64 -28.91 -7.89
N LYS A 93 -15.18 -29.56 -6.85
CA LYS A 93 -14.81 -29.31 -5.45
C LYS A 93 -13.53 -30.08 -5.13
N ALA A 94 -12.38 -29.43 -5.35
CA ALA A 94 -11.12 -29.92 -4.83
C ALA A 94 -11.01 -29.53 -3.36
N SER A 95 -11.45 -30.40 -2.45
CA SER A 95 -11.39 -30.16 -1.00
C SER A 95 -9.95 -29.93 -0.57
N LEU A 96 -9.69 -28.84 0.14
CA LEU A 96 -8.39 -28.63 0.79
C LEU A 96 -8.44 -29.11 2.24
N PHE A 97 -9.52 -28.78 2.95
CA PHE A 97 -9.80 -29.28 4.29
C PHE A 97 -11.31 -29.25 4.58
N VAL A 98 -11.75 -30.17 5.44
CA VAL A 98 -13.11 -30.20 5.97
C VAL A 98 -13.06 -29.71 7.40
N VAL A 99 -13.77 -28.62 7.70
CA VAL A 99 -13.92 -28.11 9.06
C VAL A 99 -15.24 -28.61 9.61
N HIS A 100 -15.16 -29.52 10.57
CA HIS A 100 -16.32 -29.97 11.32
C HIS A 100 -16.71 -28.89 12.33
N ALA A 101 -17.70 -28.05 11.97
CA ALA A 101 -18.18 -27.02 12.87
C ALA A 101 -19.14 -27.64 13.89
N THR A 102 -18.62 -27.89 15.10
CA THR A 102 -19.39 -28.49 16.21
C THR A 102 -20.60 -27.66 16.62
N TYR A 103 -20.58 -26.34 16.37
CA TYR A 103 -21.62 -25.41 16.82
C TYR A 103 -22.92 -25.48 16.00
N PHE A 104 -22.87 -25.90 14.73
CA PHE A 104 -24.04 -25.93 13.84
C PHE A 104 -24.35 -27.32 13.28
N HIS A 105 -23.60 -28.35 13.67
CA HIS A 105 -23.68 -29.71 13.09
C HIS A 105 -23.57 -29.71 11.55
N THR A 106 -22.90 -28.72 10.99
CA THR A 106 -22.65 -28.60 9.55
C THR A 106 -21.17 -28.76 9.28
N ASP A 107 -20.86 -29.62 8.30
CA ASP A 107 -19.51 -29.75 7.78
C ASP A 107 -19.25 -28.61 6.80
N LEU A 108 -18.36 -27.71 7.18
CA LEU A 108 -17.87 -26.67 6.28
C LEU A 108 -16.71 -27.24 5.47
N GLN A 109 -16.99 -27.60 4.22
CA GLN A 109 -15.97 -28.00 3.26
C GLN A 109 -15.40 -26.77 2.58
N ILE A 110 -14.12 -26.48 2.82
CA ILE A 110 -13.40 -25.37 2.17
C ILE A 110 -12.58 -25.93 1.02
N SER A 111 -12.77 -25.36 -0.17
CA SER A 111 -12.09 -25.80 -1.38
C SER A 111 -10.77 -25.08 -1.60
N PHE A 112 -9.83 -25.75 -2.26
CA PHE A 112 -8.56 -25.17 -2.66
C PHE A 112 -8.74 -23.89 -3.50
N TRP A 113 -9.79 -23.86 -4.34
CA TRP A 113 -10.07 -22.73 -5.22
C TRP A 113 -10.53 -21.49 -4.46
N GLU A 114 -11.30 -21.63 -3.40
CA GLU A 114 -11.75 -20.52 -2.55
C GLU A 114 -10.55 -19.82 -1.90
N VAL A 115 -9.66 -20.61 -1.30
CA VAL A 115 -8.45 -20.11 -0.63
C VAL A 115 -7.47 -19.53 -1.65
N GLY A 116 -7.14 -20.28 -2.70
CA GLY A 116 -6.13 -19.89 -3.68
C GLY A 116 -6.52 -18.64 -4.47
N LEU A 117 -7.78 -18.53 -4.92
CA LEU A 117 -8.24 -17.35 -5.65
C LEU A 117 -8.46 -16.15 -4.71
N GLY A 118 -8.93 -16.39 -3.48
CA GLY A 118 -9.05 -15.35 -2.46
C GLY A 118 -7.69 -14.75 -2.09
N GLU A 119 -6.69 -15.58 -1.82
CA GLU A 119 -5.31 -15.13 -1.56
C GLU A 119 -4.71 -14.42 -2.77
N GLY A 120 -4.90 -14.97 -3.98
CA GLY A 120 -4.48 -14.32 -5.22
C GLY A 120 -5.07 -12.91 -5.39
N ALA A 121 -6.36 -12.73 -5.08
CA ALA A 121 -7.02 -11.43 -5.09
C ALA A 121 -6.42 -10.47 -4.05
N ALA A 122 -6.15 -10.96 -2.83
CA ALA A 122 -5.50 -10.18 -1.79
C ALA A 122 -4.12 -9.69 -2.24
N LEU A 123 -3.29 -10.58 -2.78
CA LEU A 123 -1.95 -10.26 -3.29
C LEU A 123 -2.02 -9.25 -4.43
N CYS A 124 -2.96 -9.39 -5.36
CA CYS A 124 -3.19 -8.40 -6.41
C CYS A 124 -3.45 -7.00 -5.84
N PHE A 125 -4.25 -6.88 -4.78
CA PHE A 125 -4.47 -5.60 -4.11
C PHE A 125 -3.23 -5.09 -3.36
N VAL A 126 -2.49 -5.95 -2.67
CA VAL A 126 -1.24 -5.56 -2.00
C VAL A 126 -0.22 -4.99 -3.00
N PHE A 127 -0.04 -5.65 -4.15
CA PHE A 127 0.96 -5.23 -5.13
C PHE A 127 0.51 -4.11 -6.05
N PHE A 128 -0.77 -4.06 -6.44
CA PHE A 128 -1.26 -3.16 -7.49
C PHE A 128 -2.39 -2.22 -7.03
N GLY A 129 -2.98 -2.44 -5.84
CA GLY A 129 -4.09 -1.64 -5.33
C GLY A 129 -3.76 -0.17 -5.14
N HIS A 130 -2.47 0.17 -4.94
CA HIS A 130 -2.02 1.56 -4.82
C HIS A 130 -2.32 2.43 -6.05
N TYR A 131 -2.55 1.84 -7.24
CA TYR A 131 -2.95 2.56 -8.44
C TYR A 131 -4.41 3.07 -8.41
N LEU A 132 -5.24 2.53 -7.51
CA LEU A 132 -6.64 2.93 -7.35
C LEU A 132 -6.80 4.20 -6.50
N PHE A 133 -5.81 4.53 -5.67
CA PHE A 133 -5.83 5.68 -4.75
C PHE A 133 -5.27 6.95 -5.39
N ARG A 134 -5.81 7.33 -6.55
CA ARG A 134 -5.45 8.57 -7.27
C ARG A 134 -6.07 9.78 -6.57
N GLY A 135 -5.37 10.33 -5.59
CA GLY A 135 -5.86 11.51 -4.85
C GLY A 135 -5.34 11.60 -3.43
N THR A 136 -4.77 10.51 -2.92
CA THR A 136 -4.19 10.50 -1.59
C THR A 136 -2.74 10.98 -1.64
N TYR A 137 -2.45 12.06 -0.94
CA TYR A 137 -1.14 12.69 -0.89
C TYR A 137 -0.61 12.75 0.54
N TYR A 138 0.63 12.34 0.69
CA TYR A 138 1.33 12.27 1.96
C TYR A 138 2.45 13.29 1.98
N PHE A 139 2.70 13.89 3.15
CA PHE A 139 3.92 14.64 3.35
C PHE A 139 5.07 13.64 3.62
N LEU A 140 6.11 13.70 2.79
CA LEU A 140 7.35 12.95 2.99
C LEU A 140 8.50 13.95 3.01
N ASP A 141 9.08 14.20 4.18
CA ASP A 141 10.11 15.23 4.39
C ASP A 141 11.21 15.28 3.32
N CYS A 142 11.82 14.14 2.97
CA CYS A 142 12.93 14.07 2.03
C CYS A 142 12.56 14.41 0.58
N ALA A 143 11.28 14.29 0.22
CA ALA A 143 10.75 14.58 -1.11
C ALA A 143 9.93 15.89 -1.16
N SER A 144 9.31 16.29 -0.04
CA SER A 144 8.47 17.48 0.06
C SER A 144 9.26 18.74 0.44
N ILE A 145 10.41 18.59 1.10
CA ILE A 145 11.31 19.70 1.44
C ILE A 145 12.50 19.69 0.48
N HIS A 146 12.84 20.86 -0.05
CA HIS A 146 14.00 21.01 -0.92
C HIS A 146 15.30 20.79 -0.13
N GLN A 147 16.21 19.95 -0.62
CA GLN A 147 17.42 19.58 0.14
C GLN A 147 18.60 20.54 -0.08
N THR A 148 18.73 21.12 -1.28
CA THR A 148 19.90 21.95 -1.66
C THR A 148 19.68 23.46 -1.61
N ASN A 149 18.58 23.98 -2.19
CA ASN A 149 18.23 25.40 -2.10
C ASN A 149 17.75 25.77 -0.69
N ARG A 150 18.51 26.63 0.00
CA ARG A 150 18.27 27.05 1.39
C ARG A 150 16.95 27.78 1.58
N GLU A 151 16.58 28.68 0.67
CA GLU A 151 15.33 29.44 0.79
C GLU A 151 14.11 28.54 0.67
N LEU A 152 14.12 27.65 -0.33
CA LEU A 152 13.05 26.66 -0.53
C LEU A 152 12.99 25.65 0.62
N LYS A 153 14.14 25.28 1.20
CA LYS A 153 14.21 24.43 2.39
C LYS A 153 13.54 25.08 3.59
N LEU A 154 13.89 26.32 3.89
CA LEU A 154 13.30 27.09 5.00
C LEU A 154 11.81 27.30 4.79
N ALA A 155 11.39 27.63 3.57
CA ALA A 155 9.98 27.75 3.22
C ALA A 155 9.23 26.41 3.39
N GLY A 156 9.85 25.29 3.03
CA GLY A 156 9.29 23.95 3.22
C GLY A 156 9.12 23.60 4.70
N ILE A 157 10.13 23.87 5.53
CA ILE A 157 10.11 23.64 6.98
C ILE A 157 9.01 24.47 7.66
N ALA A 158 8.86 25.74 7.26
CA ALA A 158 7.82 26.62 7.79
C ALA A 158 6.39 26.19 7.41
N ASN A 159 6.23 25.25 6.47
CA ASN A 159 4.94 24.78 5.95
C ASN A 159 4.71 23.27 6.20
N ILE A 160 5.41 22.68 7.18
CA ILE A 160 5.12 21.31 7.63
C ILE A 160 3.69 21.29 8.21
N PRO A 161 2.85 20.30 7.84
CA PRO A 161 1.47 20.19 8.34
C PRO A 161 1.38 19.95 9.84
#